data_AF-A0AAX1G047-F1
#
_entry.id   AF-A0AAX1G047-F1
#
_cell.length_a   1.000
_cell.length_b   1.000
_cell.length_c   1.000
_cell.angle_alpha   90.00
_cell.angle_beta   90.00
_cell.angle_gamma   90.00
#
_symmetry.space_group_name_H-M   'P 1'
#
loop_
_entity.id
_entity.type
_entity.pdbx_description
1 polymer ?
#
loop_
_entity_poly.entity_id
_entity_poly.type
_entity_poly.pdbx_seq_one_letter_code
_entity_poly.pdbx_strand_id
1 'polypeptide(L)'
;MRLPSLSLIALSLLSASSYAVENGTPVDWSQHDDTVRLDNSTNKSLYCTATLISGRYAITAGHCVNDGGLDIMTPSNSENLPLSAQWISPEYTDEYGRDAKDVGIVHIDSPVDYRHVQFLNIDEQSEGEPMVIRGFGGIIDSLNQADFTFSNYHWADHYTVYAEMVDDSHTTGGDSGAAWTINKDSNEEIIAIHNGKLTNPDTMERSAYGTTIQSVQDFITETIDGWHYPTLADTDADGKATITIQSLHRDDVVDTAWGDNVTITGGTCLDGLIQPFDKCTYDIESDGTQGELYLTDNEVIHINKPIENTGGGDGGNNNTDNDDSGGSMGFWPLLLLGIATLRRKR
;
A
#
# COMPACT_ATOMS: atom_id res chain seq x y z
N MET A 1 -26.40 52.25 31.03
CA MET A 1 -25.42 51.95 29.96
C MET A 1 -24.76 50.63 30.33
N ARG A 2 -25.35 49.49 29.93
CA ARG A 2 -24.86 48.58 28.86
C ARG A 2 -23.33 48.43 28.84
N LEU A 3 -22.87 47.27 29.34
CA LEU A 3 -21.52 46.75 29.15
C LEU A 3 -21.23 46.50 27.66
N PRO A 4 -19.97 46.60 27.22
CA PRO A 4 -19.46 45.72 26.19
C PRO A 4 -18.84 44.48 26.85
N SER A 5 -19.46 43.35 26.54
CA SER A 5 -18.99 41.99 26.68
C SER A 5 -17.60 41.78 26.08
N LEU A 6 -16.63 41.35 26.90
CA LEU A 6 -15.45 40.64 26.41
C LEU A 6 -15.94 39.28 25.87
N SER A 7 -15.95 39.13 24.54
CA SER A 7 -15.97 37.80 23.92
C SER A 7 -14.59 37.17 24.14
N LEU A 8 -14.50 36.20 25.05
CA LEU A 8 -13.47 35.17 24.95
C LEU A 8 -13.84 34.32 23.73
N ILE A 9 -13.21 34.61 22.60
CA ILE A 9 -13.14 33.68 21.48
C ILE A 9 -12.27 32.53 21.97
N ALA A 10 -12.90 31.39 22.24
CA ALA A 10 -12.21 30.12 22.40
C ALA A 10 -11.55 29.81 21.06
N LEU A 11 -10.25 30.12 20.94
CA LEU A 11 -9.40 29.60 19.90
C LEU A 11 -9.18 28.11 20.22
N SER A 12 -10.16 27.28 19.89
CA SER A 12 -9.95 25.85 19.78
C SER A 12 -8.86 25.68 18.72
N LEU A 13 -7.65 25.40 19.20
CA LEU A 13 -6.59 24.78 18.44
C LEU A 13 -7.21 23.58 17.72
N LEU A 14 -7.59 23.77 16.46
CA LEU A 14 -7.61 22.69 15.50
C LEU A 14 -6.14 22.28 15.42
N SER A 15 -5.75 21.31 16.25
CA SER A 15 -4.57 20.51 16.01
C SER A 15 -4.74 20.02 14.57
N ALA A 16 -4.00 20.60 13.64
CA ALA A 16 -3.83 20.02 12.33
C ALA A 16 -3.18 18.66 12.59
N SER A 17 -3.99 17.60 12.55
CA SER A 17 -3.46 16.25 12.47
C SER A 17 -2.54 16.25 11.26
N SER A 18 -1.25 16.01 11.48
CA SER A 18 -0.25 16.01 10.42
C SER A 18 -0.49 14.81 9.52
N TYR A 19 -1.25 14.94 8.42
CA TYR A 19 -1.59 13.83 7.52
C TYR A 19 -0.35 13.12 6.94
N ALA A 20 -0.35 11.78 6.98
CA ALA A 20 -0.28 10.94 5.79
C ALA A 20 -0.15 11.65 4.45
N VAL A 21 1.02 11.89 3.83
CA VAL A 21 1.10 12.82 2.69
C VAL A 21 0.47 14.18 3.07
N GLU A 22 1.26 15.20 3.37
CA GLU A 22 0.71 16.44 3.95
C GLU A 22 -0.29 17.11 2.97
N ASN A 23 -1.51 17.39 3.45
CA ASN A 23 -2.69 17.81 2.67
C ASN A 23 -3.25 16.80 1.67
N GLY A 24 -2.85 15.53 1.77
CA GLY A 24 -3.41 14.42 0.99
C GLY A 24 -4.82 14.02 1.43
N THR A 25 -5.41 13.13 0.63
CA THR A 25 -6.74 12.55 0.92
C THR A 25 -6.57 11.18 1.57
N PRO A 26 -7.18 10.94 2.75
CA PRO A 26 -7.20 9.60 3.34
C PRO A 26 -7.89 8.60 2.42
N VAL A 27 -7.31 7.41 2.29
CA VAL A 27 -7.89 6.29 1.53
C VAL A 27 -8.14 5.11 2.46
N ASP A 28 -9.09 4.25 2.09
CA ASP A 28 -9.34 3.03 2.84
C ASP A 28 -8.20 2.03 2.57
N TRP A 29 -7.34 1.82 3.57
CA TRP A 29 -6.20 0.91 3.45
C TRP A 29 -6.64 -0.53 3.12
N SER A 30 -7.84 -0.96 3.54
CA SER A 30 -8.34 -2.29 3.18
C SER A 30 -8.63 -2.46 1.69
N GLN A 31 -8.77 -1.36 0.94
CA GLN A 31 -8.95 -1.36 -0.51
C GLN A 31 -7.62 -1.27 -1.28
N HIS A 32 -6.51 -1.07 -0.56
CA HIS A 32 -5.13 -1.04 -1.06
C HIS A 32 -4.27 -1.96 -0.19
N ASP A 33 -4.73 -3.20 -0.05
CA ASP A 33 -4.21 -4.18 0.89
C ASP A 33 -2.84 -4.78 0.49
N ASP A 34 -2.34 -4.45 -0.70
CA ASP A 34 -0.95 -4.64 -1.13
C ASP A 34 0.00 -3.58 -0.58
N THR A 35 -0.49 -2.38 -0.23
CA THR A 35 0.35 -1.36 0.38
C THR A 35 0.59 -1.71 1.84
N VAL A 36 1.84 -1.74 2.28
CA VAL A 36 2.22 -2.14 3.64
C VAL A 36 3.14 -1.12 4.27
N ARG A 37 3.13 -1.09 5.60
CA ARG A 37 4.07 -0.27 6.37
C ARG A 37 5.25 -1.13 6.79
N LEU A 38 6.45 -0.60 6.68
CA LEU A 38 7.65 -1.19 7.27
C LEU A 38 7.97 -0.43 8.55
N ASP A 39 8.10 -1.14 9.66
CA ASP A 39 8.27 -0.59 10.99
C ASP A 39 9.55 -1.08 11.66
N ASN A 40 10.01 -0.30 12.64
CA ASN A 40 11.01 -0.71 13.61
C ASN A 40 10.35 -1.02 14.96
N SER A 41 10.53 -2.26 15.44
CA SER A 41 9.98 -2.77 16.69
C SER A 41 10.40 -1.99 17.94
N THR A 42 11.53 -1.28 17.88
CA THR A 42 12.13 -0.51 18.98
C THR A 42 12.01 1.01 18.81
N ASN A 43 11.83 1.50 17.58
CA ASN A 43 11.75 2.93 17.27
C ASN A 43 10.57 3.22 16.34
N LYS A 44 9.42 3.54 16.94
CA LYS A 44 8.18 3.86 16.20
C LYS A 44 8.25 5.09 15.29
N SER A 45 9.32 5.89 15.38
CA SER A 45 9.55 7.02 14.48
C SER A 45 10.31 6.61 13.21
N LEU A 46 10.83 5.38 13.15
CA LEU A 46 11.48 4.82 11.98
C LEU A 46 10.50 3.88 11.29
N TYR A 47 9.91 4.35 10.19
CA TYR A 47 9.01 3.58 9.35
C TYR A 47 9.11 4.05 7.91
N CYS A 48 8.74 3.17 6.99
CA CYS A 48 8.65 3.43 5.56
C CYS A 48 7.36 2.84 4.99
N THR A 49 7.06 3.21 3.75
CA THR A 49 6.01 2.59 2.95
C THR A 49 6.63 1.53 2.02
N ALA A 50 5.91 0.47 1.74
CA ALA A 50 6.28 -0.54 0.76
C ALA A 50 5.04 -1.09 0.05
N THR A 51 5.24 -1.76 -1.07
CA THR A 51 4.16 -2.44 -1.81
C THR A 51 4.47 -3.92 -1.94
N LEU A 52 3.51 -4.78 -1.58
CA LEU A 52 3.60 -6.22 -1.70
C LEU A 52 3.74 -6.63 -3.16
N ILE A 53 4.72 -7.48 -3.42
CA ILE A 53 4.95 -8.14 -4.69
C ILE A 53 5.20 -9.63 -4.45
N SER A 54 4.72 -10.49 -5.33
CA SER A 54 4.95 -11.94 -5.23
C SER A 54 4.56 -12.60 -3.88
N GLY A 55 3.48 -12.15 -3.21
CA GLY A 55 2.89 -12.82 -2.06
C GLY A 55 3.64 -12.69 -0.71
N ARG A 56 4.97 -12.67 -0.75
CA ARG A 56 5.88 -12.69 0.42
C ARG A 56 6.99 -11.64 0.36
N TYR A 57 7.08 -10.89 -0.74
CA TYR A 57 8.05 -9.82 -0.91
C TYR A 57 7.32 -8.48 -0.85
N ALA A 58 8.04 -7.43 -0.47
CA ALA A 58 7.57 -6.06 -0.68
C ALA A 58 8.72 -5.19 -1.19
N ILE A 59 8.43 -4.36 -2.18
CA ILE A 59 9.37 -3.38 -2.73
C ILE A 59 9.25 -2.05 -1.99
N THR A 60 10.39 -1.42 -1.72
CA THR A 60 10.50 -0.17 -0.97
C THR A 60 11.76 0.59 -1.41
N ALA A 61 12.09 1.70 -0.77
CA ALA A 61 13.32 2.44 -1.05
C ALA A 61 14.54 1.71 -0.44
N GLY A 62 15.68 1.79 -1.12
CA GLY A 62 16.93 1.18 -0.67
C GLY A 62 17.38 1.72 0.68
N HIS A 63 17.24 3.03 0.91
CA HIS A 63 17.61 3.65 2.19
C HIS A 63 16.75 3.17 3.37
N CYS A 64 15.49 2.77 3.13
CA CYS A 64 14.65 2.16 4.17
C CYS A 64 15.23 0.84 4.68
N VAL A 65 15.92 0.09 3.81
CA VAL A 65 16.61 -1.16 4.13
C VAL A 65 18.03 -0.90 4.64
N ASN A 66 18.76 0.02 4.02
CA ASN A 66 20.17 0.30 4.29
C ASN A 66 20.43 0.92 5.66
N ASP A 67 19.60 1.88 6.07
CA ASP A 67 19.80 2.65 7.30
C ASP A 67 19.68 1.77 8.56
N GLY A 68 19.16 0.56 8.38
CA GLY A 68 19.04 -0.48 9.39
C GLY A 68 17.93 -0.17 10.39
N GLY A 69 17.18 -1.21 10.75
CA GLY A 69 16.27 -1.17 11.87
C GLY A 69 14.80 -1.37 11.53
N LEU A 70 14.40 -1.34 10.26
CA LEU A 70 13.10 -1.90 9.89
C LEU A 70 13.18 -3.42 10.04
N ASP A 71 12.25 -3.98 10.81
CA ASP A 71 12.23 -5.40 11.20
C ASP A 71 10.82 -6.01 11.21
N ILE A 72 9.79 -5.19 10.97
CA ILE A 72 8.38 -5.59 10.91
C ILE A 72 7.77 -5.07 9.62
N MET A 73 6.95 -5.89 8.97
CA MET A 73 5.97 -5.50 7.97
C MET A 73 4.57 -5.51 8.61
N THR A 74 3.80 -4.45 8.41
CA THR A 74 2.42 -4.32 8.87
C THR A 74 1.48 -4.16 7.68
N PRO A 75 0.66 -5.18 7.36
CA PRO A 75 -0.38 -5.08 6.35
C PRO A 75 -1.65 -4.40 6.89
N SER A 76 -2.65 -4.23 6.02
CA SER A 76 -3.91 -3.55 6.33
C SER A 76 -4.71 -4.21 7.46
N ASN A 77 -4.51 -5.51 7.70
CA ASN A 77 -5.08 -6.26 8.82
C ASN A 77 -4.40 -5.97 10.18
N SER A 78 -3.39 -5.08 10.20
CA SER A 78 -2.61 -4.69 11.39
C SER A 78 -1.83 -5.82 12.05
N GLU A 79 -1.57 -6.91 11.34
CA GLU A 79 -0.63 -7.94 11.79
C GLU A 79 0.80 -7.39 11.82
N ASN A 80 1.66 -7.93 12.69
CA ASN A 80 3.08 -7.61 12.69
C ASN A 80 3.85 -8.84 12.20
N LEU A 81 4.34 -8.76 10.97
CA LEU A 81 5.06 -9.83 10.29
C LEU A 81 6.57 -9.55 10.36
N PRO A 82 7.37 -10.33 11.11
CA PRO A 82 8.81 -10.13 11.17
C PRO A 82 9.46 -10.31 9.81
N LEU A 83 10.32 -9.38 9.42
CA LEU A 83 11.12 -9.50 8.20
C LEU A 83 12.14 -10.63 8.37
N SER A 84 12.18 -11.57 7.42
CA SER A 84 13.15 -12.67 7.42
C SER A 84 14.36 -12.42 6.52
N ALA A 85 14.22 -11.56 5.51
CA ALA A 85 15.33 -11.11 4.68
C ALA A 85 15.08 -9.72 4.08
N GLN A 86 16.16 -9.05 3.72
CA GLN A 86 16.15 -7.74 3.08
C GLN A 86 17.29 -7.67 2.06
N TRP A 87 17.03 -7.08 0.91
CA TRP A 87 17.99 -6.86 -0.16
C TRP A 87 17.95 -5.40 -0.58
N ILE A 88 19.12 -4.92 -0.99
CA ILE A 88 19.30 -3.58 -1.51
C ILE A 88 19.84 -3.70 -2.93
N SER A 89 19.39 -2.80 -3.82
CA SER A 89 19.88 -2.74 -5.18
C SER A 89 21.43 -2.75 -5.22
N PRO A 90 22.08 -3.59 -6.05
CA PRO A 90 23.53 -3.61 -6.17
C PRO A 90 24.14 -2.26 -6.56
N GLU A 91 23.36 -1.41 -7.23
CA GLU A 91 23.72 -0.06 -7.65
C GLU A 91 23.05 1.01 -6.77
N TYR A 92 22.76 0.67 -5.51
CA TYR A 92 22.23 1.63 -4.52
C TYR A 92 23.16 2.81 -4.30
N THR A 93 24.48 2.60 -4.28
CA THR A 93 25.45 3.71 -4.30
C THR A 93 26.16 3.78 -5.64
N ASP A 94 26.28 4.99 -6.19
CA ASP A 94 27.14 5.25 -7.34
C ASP A 94 28.65 5.22 -6.98
N GLU A 95 29.51 5.44 -7.98
CA GLU A 95 30.97 5.49 -7.81
C GLU A 95 31.46 6.60 -6.87
N TYR A 96 30.61 7.57 -6.55
CA TYR A 96 30.87 8.68 -5.63
C TYR A 96 30.29 8.45 -4.23
N GLY A 97 29.65 7.31 -3.99
CA GLY A 97 29.00 6.97 -2.72
C GLY A 97 27.72 7.73 -2.45
N ARG A 98 27.02 8.19 -3.50
CA ARG A 98 25.70 8.83 -3.41
C ARG A 98 24.61 7.81 -3.68
N ASP A 99 23.46 8.00 -3.06
CA ASP A 99 22.26 7.20 -3.33
C ASP A 99 21.89 7.34 -4.82
N ALA A 100 21.84 6.22 -5.52
CA ALA A 100 21.61 6.09 -6.94
C ALA A 100 20.33 5.31 -7.20
N LYS A 101 20.42 4.00 -7.49
CA LYS A 101 19.23 3.15 -7.68
C LYS A 101 18.65 2.75 -6.32
N ASP A 102 17.99 3.71 -5.67
CA ASP A 102 17.47 3.65 -4.31
C ASP A 102 16.22 2.76 -4.18
N VAL A 103 16.42 1.45 -4.38
CA VAL A 103 15.36 0.43 -4.26
C VAL A 103 15.84 -0.71 -3.37
N GLY A 104 14.93 -1.18 -2.52
CA GLY A 104 15.11 -2.34 -1.67
C GLY A 104 13.92 -3.29 -1.77
N ILE A 105 14.16 -4.55 -1.43
CA ILE A 105 13.13 -5.58 -1.34
C ILE A 105 13.23 -6.19 0.05
N VAL A 106 12.10 -6.40 0.71
CA VAL A 106 12.02 -7.14 1.98
C VAL A 106 11.22 -8.42 1.77
N HIS A 107 11.44 -9.41 2.62
CA HIS A 107 10.76 -10.70 2.58
C HIS A 107 10.28 -11.13 3.97
N ILE A 108 9.16 -11.84 3.98
CA ILE A 108 8.56 -12.49 5.16
C ILE A 108 8.29 -13.96 4.84
N ASP A 109 8.36 -14.83 5.85
CA ASP A 109 8.28 -16.28 5.62
C ASP A 109 6.86 -16.76 5.24
N SER A 110 5.84 -16.07 5.74
CA SER A 110 4.43 -16.40 5.50
C SER A 110 3.84 -15.51 4.42
N PRO A 111 3.10 -16.05 3.42
CA PRO A 111 2.34 -15.23 2.48
C PRO A 111 1.36 -14.30 3.17
N VAL A 112 1.20 -13.11 2.59
CA VAL A 112 0.15 -12.16 2.97
C VAL A 112 -1.05 -12.36 2.05
N ASP A 113 -2.23 -12.39 2.64
CA ASP A 113 -3.49 -12.34 1.92
C ASP A 113 -3.78 -10.90 1.45
N TYR A 114 -3.87 -10.67 0.14
CA TYR A 114 -4.24 -9.38 -0.45
C TYR A 114 -4.94 -9.58 -1.81
N ARG A 115 -5.80 -8.62 -2.17
CA ARG A 115 -6.62 -8.63 -3.40
C ARG A 115 -6.19 -7.57 -4.39
N HIS A 116 -5.85 -6.38 -3.91
CA HIS A 116 -5.41 -5.28 -4.74
C HIS A 116 -3.99 -5.58 -5.24
N VAL A 117 -3.69 -5.27 -6.50
CA VAL A 117 -2.37 -5.53 -7.09
C VAL A 117 -2.01 -4.39 -8.01
N GLN A 118 -0.81 -3.88 -7.81
CA GLN A 118 -0.19 -2.86 -8.66
C GLN A 118 0.98 -3.50 -9.41
N PHE A 119 0.85 -3.71 -10.71
CA PHE A 119 1.87 -4.40 -11.50
C PHE A 119 3.07 -3.50 -11.83
N LEU A 120 4.25 -4.08 -11.98
CA LEU A 120 5.46 -3.34 -12.31
C LEU A 120 5.48 -2.92 -13.78
N ASN A 121 5.76 -1.66 -14.08
CA ASN A 121 5.84 -1.14 -15.43
C ASN A 121 7.26 -0.63 -15.75
N ILE A 122 7.83 -1.17 -16.82
CA ILE A 122 9.19 -0.89 -17.31
C ILE A 122 9.20 -0.01 -18.57
N ASP A 123 8.03 0.41 -19.04
CA ASP A 123 7.88 1.31 -20.18
C ASP A 123 8.34 2.74 -19.82
N GLU A 124 8.71 3.50 -20.83
CA GLU A 124 8.97 4.92 -20.67
C GLU A 124 7.69 5.70 -20.41
N GLN A 125 7.76 6.65 -19.48
CA GLN A 125 6.64 7.49 -19.07
C GLN A 125 6.68 8.85 -19.77
N SER A 126 5.51 9.43 -20.01
CA SER A 126 5.38 10.71 -20.70
C SER A 126 5.20 11.87 -19.73
N GLU A 127 5.83 13.01 -20.02
CA GLU A 127 5.60 14.25 -19.27
C GLU A 127 4.10 14.60 -19.22
N GLY A 128 3.63 14.98 -18.02
CA GLY A 128 2.25 15.32 -17.73
C GLY A 128 1.33 14.13 -17.46
N GLU A 129 1.84 12.89 -17.49
CA GLU A 129 1.06 11.70 -17.17
C GLU A 129 0.55 11.75 -15.72
N PRO A 130 -0.78 11.67 -15.49
CA PRO A 130 -1.33 11.66 -14.13
C PRO A 130 -0.89 10.42 -13.37
N MET A 131 -0.42 10.63 -12.15
CA MET A 131 0.00 9.55 -11.28
C MET A 131 -0.36 9.84 -9.83
N VAL A 132 -0.24 8.81 -9.02
CA VAL A 132 -0.64 8.82 -7.62
C VAL A 132 0.50 8.28 -6.78
N ILE A 133 0.68 8.86 -5.59
CA ILE A 133 1.56 8.30 -4.54
C ILE A 133 0.72 8.08 -3.30
N ARG A 134 0.79 6.87 -2.74
CA ARG A 134 0.12 6.50 -1.49
C ARG A 134 1.14 6.10 -0.44
N GLY A 135 1.02 6.65 0.77
CA GLY A 135 1.98 6.41 1.84
C GLY A 135 1.47 6.70 3.25
N PHE A 136 2.28 6.30 4.23
CA PHE A 136 2.01 6.42 5.67
C PHE A 136 2.74 7.60 6.34
N GLY A 137 3.45 8.43 5.58
CA GLY A 137 4.24 9.54 6.10
C GLY A 137 3.41 10.60 6.83
N GLY A 138 3.71 10.87 8.10
CA GLY A 138 3.04 11.88 8.91
C GLY A 138 1.99 11.32 9.87
N ILE A 139 1.14 10.37 9.43
CA ILE A 139 0.23 9.58 10.28
C ILE A 139 0.45 8.10 10.01
N ILE A 140 1.15 7.46 10.94
CA ILE A 140 1.55 6.05 10.84
C ILE A 140 0.34 5.11 10.64
N ASP A 141 -0.84 5.45 11.16
CA ASP A 141 -2.04 4.60 11.16
C ASP A 141 -3.07 4.94 10.06
N SER A 142 -2.71 5.78 9.07
CA SER A 142 -3.61 6.12 7.97
C SER A 142 -2.86 6.14 6.66
N LEU A 143 -3.29 5.30 5.71
CA LEU A 143 -2.87 5.42 4.32
C LEU A 143 -3.52 6.66 3.71
N ASN A 144 -2.73 7.45 3.01
CA ASN A 144 -3.20 8.66 2.36
C ASN A 144 -2.61 8.78 0.96
N GLN A 145 -3.27 9.58 0.14
CA GLN A 145 -2.99 9.75 -1.27
C GLN A 145 -2.71 11.21 -1.61
N ALA A 146 -1.74 11.44 -2.49
CA ALA A 146 -1.62 12.68 -3.26
C ALA A 146 -1.53 12.41 -4.76
N ASP A 147 -2.03 13.38 -5.52
CA ASP A 147 -2.04 13.36 -6.97
C ASP A 147 -0.84 14.16 -7.50
N PHE A 148 -0.14 13.57 -8.46
CA PHE A 148 1.04 14.13 -9.11
C PHE A 148 0.90 14.02 -10.63
N THR A 149 1.81 14.70 -11.33
CA THR A 149 2.05 14.45 -12.76
C THR A 149 3.51 14.09 -12.98
N PHE A 150 3.76 13.09 -13.81
CA PHE A 150 5.12 12.72 -14.20
C PHE A 150 5.78 13.92 -14.88
N SER A 151 6.98 14.29 -14.44
CA SER A 151 7.70 15.45 -14.96
C SER A 151 8.71 14.98 -16.01
N ASN A 152 9.82 14.40 -15.57
CA ASN A 152 10.89 13.97 -16.46
C ASN A 152 11.84 12.96 -15.79
N TYR A 153 12.60 12.27 -16.62
CA TYR A 153 13.81 11.55 -16.20
C TYR A 153 14.96 12.56 -15.96
N HIS A 154 15.81 12.30 -14.97
CA HIS A 154 17.02 13.10 -14.79
C HIS A 154 17.93 12.94 -16.02
N TRP A 155 18.51 14.04 -16.49
CA TRP A 155 19.22 14.13 -17.78
C TRP A 155 20.53 13.34 -17.84
N ALA A 156 21.16 13.04 -16.70
CA ALA A 156 22.38 12.25 -16.62
C ALA A 156 22.14 10.86 -16.03
N ASP A 157 21.22 10.78 -15.08
CA ASP A 157 20.99 9.64 -14.22
C ASP A 157 19.59 9.13 -14.48
N HIS A 158 19.39 8.46 -15.63
CA HIS A 158 18.06 8.08 -16.11
C HIS A 158 17.31 7.11 -15.17
N TYR A 159 17.95 6.63 -14.11
CA TYR A 159 17.29 5.89 -13.03
C TYR A 159 16.47 6.81 -12.10
N THR A 160 16.77 8.11 -12.03
CA THR A 160 16.02 9.09 -11.23
C THR A 160 14.92 9.73 -12.07
N VAL A 161 13.72 9.80 -11.51
CA VAL A 161 12.56 10.47 -12.11
C VAL A 161 11.99 11.54 -11.18
N TYR A 162 11.29 12.51 -11.76
CA TYR A 162 10.67 13.63 -11.05
C TYR A 162 9.17 13.70 -11.27
N ALA A 163 8.50 14.28 -10.28
CA ALA A 163 7.07 14.46 -10.20
C ALA A 163 6.72 15.87 -9.78
N GLU A 164 5.75 16.49 -10.46
CA GLU A 164 5.16 17.75 -10.03
C GLU A 164 3.88 17.50 -9.25
N MET A 165 3.68 18.25 -8.17
CA MET A 165 2.43 18.21 -7.38
C MET A 165 1.30 18.84 -8.18
N VAL A 166 0.10 18.26 -8.11
CA VAL A 166 -1.09 18.83 -8.75
C VAL A 166 -1.70 19.97 -7.91
N ASP A 167 -1.58 19.89 -6.60
CA ASP A 167 -2.06 20.86 -5.63
C ASP A 167 -1.07 21.01 -4.44
N ASP A 168 -1.55 21.47 -3.28
CA ASP A 168 -0.72 21.63 -2.08
C ASP A 168 -0.42 20.29 -1.36
N SER A 169 -0.97 19.17 -1.85
CA SER A 169 -0.69 17.83 -1.33
C SER A 169 0.70 17.34 -1.74
N HIS A 170 1.44 16.78 -0.79
CA HIS A 170 2.83 16.40 -1.05
C HIS A 170 3.35 15.35 -0.07
N THR A 171 4.38 14.61 -0.48
CA THR A 171 4.97 13.56 0.37
C THR A 171 5.77 14.14 1.55
N THR A 172 5.91 13.34 2.60
CA THR A 172 6.63 13.68 3.82
C THR A 172 7.41 12.47 4.36
N GLY A 173 8.10 12.66 5.49
CA GLY A 173 8.87 11.57 6.11
C GLY A 173 7.95 10.39 6.46
N GLY A 174 8.35 9.19 6.04
CA GLY A 174 7.57 7.95 6.15
C GLY A 174 6.88 7.50 4.85
N ASP A 175 6.79 8.38 3.85
CA ASP A 175 6.36 8.00 2.49
C ASP A 175 7.49 7.39 1.66
N SER A 176 8.72 7.40 2.15
CA SER A 176 9.86 6.71 1.53
C SER A 176 9.49 5.27 1.19
N GLY A 177 9.78 4.86 -0.04
CA GLY A 177 9.44 3.53 -0.56
C GLY A 177 8.02 3.37 -1.12
N ALA A 178 7.17 4.39 -1.03
CA ALA A 178 5.85 4.38 -1.66
C ALA A 178 5.94 4.20 -3.17
N ALA A 179 5.05 3.40 -3.74
CA ALA A 179 4.91 3.24 -5.19
C ALA A 179 4.36 4.51 -5.85
N TRP A 180 4.90 4.85 -7.02
CA TRP A 180 4.31 5.81 -7.95
C TRP A 180 3.48 5.03 -8.94
N THR A 181 2.16 5.24 -8.91
CA THR A 181 1.24 4.47 -9.73
C THR A 181 0.56 5.31 -10.79
N ILE A 182 0.55 4.81 -12.03
CA ILE A 182 -0.28 5.33 -13.12
C ILE A 182 -1.46 4.38 -13.36
N ASN A 183 -2.50 4.88 -14.04
CA ASN A 183 -3.60 4.04 -14.51
C ASN A 183 -3.41 3.73 -16.00
N LYS A 184 -3.10 2.48 -16.34
CA LYS A 184 -2.93 2.00 -17.71
C LYS A 184 -3.85 0.82 -17.97
N ASP A 185 -4.69 0.94 -19.00
CA ASP A 185 -5.67 -0.09 -19.39
C ASP A 185 -6.55 -0.58 -18.21
N SER A 186 -6.93 0.35 -17.32
CA SER A 186 -7.71 0.09 -16.09
C SER A 186 -6.99 -0.69 -14.99
N ASN A 187 -5.67 -0.88 -15.09
CA ASN A 187 -4.84 -1.40 -14.02
C ASN A 187 -3.97 -0.29 -13.44
N GLU A 188 -3.76 -0.33 -12.12
CA GLU A 188 -2.72 0.49 -11.50
C GLU A 188 -1.36 -0.17 -11.74
N GLU A 189 -0.39 0.62 -12.18
CA GLU A 189 0.95 0.15 -12.51
C GLU A 189 2.02 1.01 -11.85
N ILE A 190 3.00 0.35 -11.23
CA ILE A 190 4.13 0.97 -10.53
C ILE A 190 5.21 1.33 -11.54
N ILE A 191 5.52 2.61 -11.65
CA ILE A 191 6.55 3.12 -12.57
C ILE A 191 7.85 3.53 -11.86
N ALA A 192 7.75 3.83 -10.56
CA ALA A 192 8.87 4.23 -9.73
C ALA A 192 8.60 3.98 -8.23
N ILE A 193 9.69 3.98 -7.47
CA ILE A 193 9.68 3.92 -6.00
C ILE A 193 10.10 5.29 -5.46
N HIS A 194 9.34 5.81 -4.50
CA HIS A 194 9.55 7.14 -3.94
C HIS A 194 10.80 7.21 -3.06
N ASN A 195 11.68 8.19 -3.33
CA ASN A 195 12.83 8.46 -2.48
C ASN A 195 12.54 9.62 -1.52
N GLY A 196 12.00 10.73 -2.05
CA GLY A 196 11.71 11.90 -1.24
C GLY A 196 11.29 13.11 -2.06
N LYS A 197 11.45 14.30 -1.46
CA LYS A 197 11.09 15.58 -2.07
C LYS A 197 12.27 16.54 -2.22
N LEU A 198 12.19 17.37 -3.24
CA LEU A 198 13.04 18.52 -3.46
C LEU A 198 12.21 19.79 -3.30
N THR A 199 12.86 20.86 -2.84
CA THR A 199 12.27 22.20 -2.81
C THR A 199 13.21 23.13 -3.55
N ASN A 200 12.71 23.77 -4.60
CA ASN A 200 13.46 24.82 -5.29
C ASN A 200 13.60 26.03 -4.34
N PRO A 201 14.83 26.44 -3.98
CA PRO A 201 15.03 27.50 -3.00
C PRO A 201 14.60 28.89 -3.50
N ASP A 202 14.47 29.07 -4.80
CA ASP A 202 14.12 30.35 -5.43
C ASP A 202 12.61 30.49 -5.66
N THR A 203 11.95 29.43 -6.11
CA THR A 203 10.50 29.43 -6.39
C THR A 203 9.66 28.89 -5.24
N MET A 204 10.28 28.18 -4.29
CA MET A 204 9.61 27.37 -3.25
C MET A 204 8.72 26.25 -3.79
N GLU A 205 8.78 25.98 -5.10
CA GLU A 205 8.10 24.84 -5.73
C GLU A 205 8.71 23.56 -5.19
N ARG A 206 7.86 22.57 -4.91
CA ARG A 206 8.30 21.27 -4.44
C ARG A 206 8.06 20.24 -5.53
N SER A 207 8.99 19.31 -5.67
CA SER A 207 8.84 18.16 -6.54
C SER A 207 9.13 16.90 -5.75
N ALA A 208 8.52 15.79 -6.15
CA ALA A 208 8.91 14.48 -5.66
C ALA A 208 9.93 13.87 -6.62
N TYR A 209 10.82 13.02 -6.09
CA TYR A 209 11.74 12.24 -6.90
C TYR A 209 11.76 10.78 -6.43
N GLY A 210 12.10 9.89 -7.35
CA GLY A 210 12.09 8.46 -7.13
C GLY A 210 13.01 7.72 -8.09
N THR A 211 13.10 6.41 -7.89
CA THR A 211 13.87 5.49 -8.74
C THR A 211 12.92 4.70 -9.65
N THR A 212 13.12 4.75 -10.96
CA THR A 212 12.23 4.04 -11.91
C THR A 212 12.43 2.52 -11.87
N ILE A 213 11.33 1.78 -11.96
CA ILE A 213 11.32 0.30 -12.03
C ILE A 213 12.13 -0.19 -13.24
N GLN A 214 12.07 0.52 -14.37
CA GLN A 214 12.85 0.20 -15.57
C GLN A 214 14.36 0.09 -15.28
N SER A 215 14.89 0.84 -14.31
CA SER A 215 16.32 0.87 -14.02
C SER A 215 16.80 -0.26 -13.10
N VAL A 216 15.88 -1.00 -12.46
CA VAL A 216 16.18 -2.02 -11.43
C VAL A 216 15.61 -3.40 -11.78
N GLN A 217 15.34 -3.66 -13.07
CA GLN A 217 14.75 -4.91 -13.55
C GLN A 217 15.54 -6.16 -13.13
N ASP A 218 16.85 -6.15 -13.36
CA ASP A 218 17.74 -7.27 -13.01
C ASP A 218 17.71 -7.52 -11.50
N PHE A 219 17.75 -6.46 -10.69
CA PHE A 219 17.67 -6.59 -9.23
C PHE A 219 16.36 -7.26 -8.79
N ILE A 220 15.22 -6.86 -9.37
CA ILE A 220 13.90 -7.41 -9.03
C ILE A 220 13.84 -8.89 -9.43
N THR A 221 14.20 -9.20 -10.68
CA THR A 221 14.08 -10.56 -11.23
C THR A 221 15.10 -11.53 -10.63
N GLU A 222 16.32 -11.10 -10.31
CA GLU A 222 17.31 -11.93 -9.61
C GLU A 222 16.96 -12.18 -8.14
N THR A 223 16.21 -11.26 -7.51
CA THR A 223 15.82 -11.39 -6.10
C THR A 223 14.59 -12.27 -5.93
N ILE A 224 13.58 -12.12 -6.82
CA ILE A 224 12.28 -12.79 -6.68
C ILE A 224 12.23 -14.09 -7.48
N ASP A 225 12.62 -14.05 -8.76
CA ASP A 225 12.57 -15.15 -9.73
C ASP A 225 11.27 -15.98 -9.63
N GLY A 226 10.13 -15.30 -9.76
CA GLY A 226 8.80 -15.88 -9.49
C GLY A 226 7.65 -15.07 -10.10
N TRP A 227 6.43 -15.36 -9.67
CA TRP A 227 5.21 -14.68 -10.13
C TRP A 227 4.82 -13.53 -9.20
N HIS A 228 4.34 -12.42 -9.78
CA HIS A 228 3.63 -11.37 -9.07
C HIS A 228 2.13 -11.42 -9.40
N TYR A 229 1.31 -11.55 -8.37
CA TYR A 229 -0.12 -11.89 -8.50
C TYR A 229 -0.90 -11.49 -7.23
N PRO A 230 -2.24 -11.43 -7.28
CA PRO A 230 -3.08 -11.32 -6.07
C PRO A 230 -3.11 -12.65 -5.33
N THR A 231 -2.90 -12.69 -4.02
CA THR A 231 -2.98 -13.96 -3.27
C THR A 231 -4.42 -14.36 -2.97
N LEU A 232 -5.38 -13.43 -3.10
CA LEU A 232 -6.82 -13.67 -2.98
C LEU A 232 -7.58 -13.24 -4.24
N ALA A 233 -8.49 -14.07 -4.74
CA ALA A 233 -9.44 -13.71 -5.78
C ALA A 233 -10.82 -14.29 -5.50
N ASP A 234 -11.87 -13.65 -6.02
CA ASP A 234 -13.25 -14.11 -5.90
C ASP A 234 -13.84 -14.35 -7.29
N THR A 235 -14.67 -15.38 -7.42
CA THR A 235 -15.47 -15.59 -8.62
C THR A 235 -16.76 -14.78 -8.56
N ASP A 236 -17.26 -14.40 -9.73
CA ASP A 236 -18.56 -13.76 -9.89
C ASP A 236 -19.73 -14.72 -9.54
N ALA A 237 -20.97 -14.22 -9.69
CA ALA A 237 -22.18 -14.99 -9.38
C ALA A 237 -22.38 -16.24 -10.27
N ASP A 238 -21.70 -16.30 -11.42
CA ASP A 238 -21.71 -17.44 -12.34
C ASP A 238 -20.51 -18.38 -12.09
N GLY A 239 -19.72 -18.12 -11.06
CA GLY A 239 -18.56 -18.93 -10.68
C GLY A 239 -17.32 -18.66 -11.55
N LYS A 240 -17.23 -17.51 -12.22
CA LYS A 240 -16.12 -17.17 -13.13
C LYS A 240 -15.23 -16.06 -12.60
N ALA A 241 -13.94 -16.09 -12.94
CA ALA A 241 -13.03 -14.96 -12.74
C ALA A 241 -11.96 -14.92 -13.83
N THR A 242 -11.47 -13.72 -14.12
CA THR A 242 -10.23 -13.52 -14.88
C THR A 242 -9.19 -12.94 -13.92
N ILE A 243 -8.06 -13.63 -13.77
CA ILE A 243 -6.99 -13.25 -12.85
C ILE A 243 -5.77 -12.85 -13.68
N THR A 244 -5.26 -11.64 -13.47
CA THR A 244 -4.02 -11.16 -14.08
C THR A 244 -2.84 -11.47 -13.17
N ILE A 245 -1.74 -11.94 -13.77
CA ILE A 245 -0.45 -12.13 -13.10
C ILE A 245 0.67 -11.51 -13.95
N GLN A 246 1.84 -11.30 -13.35
CA GLN A 246 3.03 -10.79 -13.99
C GLN A 246 4.23 -11.68 -13.72
N SER A 247 5.04 -11.95 -14.73
CA SER A 247 6.30 -12.66 -14.56
C SER A 247 7.37 -11.75 -13.98
N LEU A 248 7.97 -12.13 -12.86
CA LEU A 248 9.21 -11.54 -12.32
C LEU A 248 10.36 -12.55 -12.39
N HIS A 249 10.25 -13.56 -13.27
CA HIS A 249 11.34 -14.51 -13.53
C HIS A 249 12.48 -13.83 -14.27
N ARG A 250 13.70 -14.33 -14.08
CA ARG A 250 14.87 -13.83 -14.84
C ARG A 250 14.82 -14.23 -16.32
N ASP A 251 14.33 -15.43 -16.59
CA ASP A 251 14.30 -16.04 -17.92
C ASP A 251 12.84 -16.20 -18.39
N ASP A 252 12.63 -16.39 -19.70
CA ASP A 252 11.30 -16.69 -20.25
C ASP A 252 10.74 -17.98 -19.61
N VAL A 253 9.47 -17.95 -19.21
CA VAL A 253 8.77 -19.09 -18.61
C VAL A 253 7.57 -19.51 -19.44
N VAL A 254 7.02 -20.68 -19.14
CA VAL A 254 5.75 -21.18 -19.71
C VAL A 254 4.79 -21.50 -18.58
N ASP A 255 3.50 -21.50 -18.89
CA ASP A 255 2.46 -21.90 -17.94
C ASP A 255 2.71 -23.32 -17.38
N THR A 256 2.59 -23.43 -16.06
CA THR A 256 2.59 -24.68 -15.31
C THR A 256 1.45 -24.77 -14.30
N ALA A 257 0.47 -23.87 -14.36
CA ALA A 257 -0.54 -23.69 -13.33
C ALA A 257 -1.57 -24.84 -13.30
N TRP A 258 -2.13 -25.09 -12.12
CA TRP A 258 -3.24 -26.03 -11.93
C TRP A 258 -4.19 -25.56 -10.84
N GLY A 259 -5.42 -26.06 -10.87
CA GLY A 259 -6.42 -25.75 -9.85
C GLY A 259 -6.69 -26.93 -8.91
N ASP A 260 -6.98 -26.61 -7.65
CA ASP A 260 -7.72 -27.48 -6.72
C ASP A 260 -9.08 -26.84 -6.44
N ASN A 261 -10.16 -27.59 -6.72
CA ASN A 261 -11.53 -27.08 -6.71
C ASN A 261 -11.77 -25.82 -7.59
N VAL A 262 -10.91 -25.64 -8.60
CA VAL A 262 -10.93 -24.58 -9.60
C VAL A 262 -10.54 -25.20 -10.93
N THR A 263 -11.20 -24.79 -12.01
CA THR A 263 -10.86 -25.22 -13.38
C THR A 263 -10.33 -24.04 -14.17
N ILE A 264 -9.15 -24.18 -14.76
CA ILE A 264 -8.63 -23.21 -15.74
C ILE A 264 -9.34 -23.49 -17.08
N THR A 265 -10.02 -22.48 -17.60
CA THR A 265 -10.85 -22.57 -18.82
C THR A 265 -10.27 -21.82 -20.01
N GLY A 266 -9.30 -20.93 -19.77
CA GLY A 266 -8.68 -20.09 -20.78
C GLY A 266 -7.71 -19.08 -20.17
N GLY A 267 -7.52 -17.97 -20.86
CA GLY A 267 -6.59 -16.90 -20.49
C GLY A 267 -5.31 -16.90 -21.33
N THR A 268 -4.59 -15.77 -21.32
CA THR A 268 -3.42 -15.55 -22.18
C THR A 268 -2.15 -16.21 -21.66
N CYS A 269 -2.10 -16.66 -20.40
CA CYS A 269 -0.94 -17.40 -19.90
C CYS A 269 -0.72 -18.72 -20.65
N LEU A 270 -1.78 -19.26 -21.27
CA LEU A 270 -1.74 -20.49 -22.05
C LEU A 270 -1.13 -20.30 -23.46
N ASP A 271 -0.86 -19.07 -23.88
CA ASP A 271 -0.50 -18.71 -25.26
C ASP A 271 1.00 -18.85 -25.58
N GLY A 272 1.80 -19.46 -24.69
CA GLY A 272 3.19 -19.85 -24.97
C GLY A 272 4.19 -19.32 -23.95
N LEU A 273 5.28 -18.72 -24.43
CA LEU A 273 6.34 -18.15 -23.61
C LEU A 273 5.91 -16.79 -23.04
N ILE A 274 6.19 -16.59 -21.76
CA ILE A 274 5.89 -15.36 -21.00
C ILE A 274 7.25 -14.76 -20.62
N GLN A 275 7.52 -13.54 -21.09
CA GLN A 275 8.81 -12.88 -20.87
C GLN A 275 8.85 -12.20 -19.49
N PRO A 276 10.03 -11.84 -18.96
CA PRO A 276 10.12 -11.01 -17.76
C PRO A 276 9.29 -9.72 -17.89
N PHE A 277 8.56 -9.38 -16.84
CA PHE A 277 7.61 -8.27 -16.74
C PHE A 277 6.34 -8.39 -17.60
N ASP A 278 6.20 -9.41 -18.45
CA ASP A 278 4.94 -9.65 -19.16
C ASP A 278 3.82 -9.97 -18.18
N LYS A 279 2.64 -9.45 -18.51
CA LYS A 279 1.39 -9.80 -17.84
C LYS A 279 0.63 -10.81 -18.67
N CYS A 280 0.02 -11.77 -18.01
CA CYS A 280 -0.90 -12.71 -18.64
C CYS A 280 -2.09 -12.98 -17.73
N THR A 281 -3.14 -13.59 -18.27
CA THR A 281 -4.36 -13.89 -17.52
C THR A 281 -4.67 -15.38 -17.47
N TYR A 282 -5.36 -15.79 -16.41
CA TYR A 282 -6.11 -17.05 -16.33
C TYR A 282 -7.61 -16.76 -16.25
N ASP A 283 -8.38 -17.42 -17.10
CA ASP A 283 -9.84 -17.48 -16.97
C ASP A 283 -10.21 -18.76 -16.22
N ILE A 284 -10.84 -18.63 -15.05
CA ILE A 284 -11.17 -19.75 -14.17
C ILE A 284 -12.68 -19.92 -13.96
N GLU A 285 -13.08 -21.15 -13.67
CA GLU A 285 -14.40 -21.52 -13.18
C GLU A 285 -14.31 -22.27 -11.84
N SER A 286 -15.23 -21.98 -10.92
CA SER A 286 -15.42 -22.63 -9.63
C SER A 286 -16.92 -22.86 -9.39
N ASP A 287 -17.27 -23.77 -8.49
CA ASP A 287 -18.65 -23.96 -8.03
C ASP A 287 -19.10 -22.91 -6.99
N GLY A 288 -18.25 -21.91 -6.73
CA GLY A 288 -18.46 -20.84 -5.76
C GLY A 288 -18.00 -21.19 -4.35
N THR A 289 -17.49 -22.40 -4.12
CA THR A 289 -16.82 -22.77 -2.87
C THR A 289 -15.35 -22.39 -2.89
N GLN A 290 -14.68 -22.50 -1.74
CA GLN A 290 -13.26 -22.20 -1.62
C GLN A 290 -12.43 -23.15 -2.49
N GLY A 291 -11.48 -22.60 -3.22
CA GLY A 291 -10.52 -23.36 -4.02
C GLY A 291 -9.18 -22.65 -4.11
N GLU A 292 -8.27 -23.22 -4.90
CA GLU A 292 -6.90 -22.73 -5.03
C GLU A 292 -6.45 -22.82 -6.49
N LEU A 293 -5.82 -21.76 -6.98
CA LEU A 293 -5.07 -21.75 -8.23
C LEU A 293 -3.58 -21.72 -7.89
N TYR A 294 -2.87 -22.77 -8.24
CA TYR A 294 -1.44 -22.92 -8.04
C TYR A 294 -0.72 -22.43 -9.30
N LEU A 295 0.13 -21.42 -9.18
CA LEU A 295 1.06 -21.01 -10.24
C LEU A 295 2.33 -21.88 -10.20
N THR A 296 2.75 -22.21 -8.97
CA THR A 296 3.73 -23.23 -8.61
C THR A 296 3.32 -23.90 -7.30
N ASP A 297 4.13 -24.84 -6.79
CA ASP A 297 3.85 -25.50 -5.50
C ASP A 297 3.78 -24.52 -4.31
N ASN A 298 4.42 -23.35 -4.42
CA ASN A 298 4.53 -22.37 -3.33
C ASN A 298 3.82 -21.05 -3.63
N GLU A 299 3.34 -20.84 -4.85
CA GLU A 299 2.68 -19.61 -5.30
C GLU A 299 1.22 -19.90 -5.59
N VAL A 300 0.37 -19.56 -4.62
CA VAL A 300 -1.04 -19.96 -4.60
C VAL A 300 -1.93 -18.73 -4.52
N ILE A 301 -2.98 -18.75 -5.33
CA ILE A 301 -4.10 -17.80 -5.26
C ILE A 301 -5.28 -18.53 -4.64
N HIS A 302 -5.72 -18.08 -3.48
CA HIS A 302 -6.91 -18.63 -2.84
C HIS A 302 -8.17 -18.02 -3.46
N ILE A 303 -9.04 -18.88 -3.97
CA ILE A 303 -10.29 -18.52 -4.63
C ILE A 303 -11.44 -18.63 -3.65
N ASN A 304 -12.26 -17.58 -3.55
CA ASN A 304 -13.44 -17.52 -2.66
C ASN A 304 -13.10 -17.81 -1.19
N LYS A 305 -11.89 -17.46 -0.73
CA LYS A 305 -11.49 -17.61 0.67
C LYS A 305 -12.39 -16.73 1.55
N PRO A 306 -13.04 -17.27 2.59
CA PRO A 306 -13.85 -16.46 3.49
C PRO A 306 -12.99 -15.40 4.18
N ILE A 307 -13.51 -14.18 4.27
CA ILE A 307 -12.87 -13.12 5.06
C ILE A 307 -12.96 -13.53 6.53
N GLU A 308 -11.82 -13.72 7.19
CA GLU A 308 -11.80 -13.92 8.63
C GLU A 308 -12.25 -12.63 9.31
N ASN A 309 -13.47 -12.63 9.84
CA ASN A 309 -13.88 -11.60 10.77
C ASN A 309 -13.07 -11.80 12.06
N THR A 310 -11.98 -11.05 12.24
CA THR A 310 -11.35 -10.88 13.55
C THR A 310 -12.33 -10.12 14.45
N GLY A 311 -13.30 -10.87 14.99
CA GLY A 311 -14.28 -10.35 15.91
C GLY A 311 -13.55 -9.68 17.06
N GLY A 312 -13.84 -8.39 17.28
CA GLY A 312 -13.50 -7.71 18.52
C GLY A 312 -13.98 -8.59 19.68
N GLY A 313 -13.03 -9.02 20.51
CA GLY A 313 -13.32 -9.92 21.61
C GLY A 313 -14.33 -9.31 22.56
N ASP A 314 -15.54 -9.86 22.58
CA ASP A 314 -16.36 -9.84 23.78
C ASP A 314 -16.06 -11.13 24.55
N GLY A 315 -15.46 -10.95 25.72
CA GLY A 315 -15.00 -12.04 26.57
C GLY A 315 -16.19 -12.90 26.99
N GLY A 316 -16.19 -14.15 26.54
CA GLY A 316 -17.08 -15.17 27.06
C GLY A 316 -16.90 -15.30 28.56
N ASN A 317 -17.90 -14.86 29.33
CA ASN A 317 -18.08 -15.30 30.70
C ASN A 317 -19.31 -16.22 30.74
N ASN A 318 -19.05 -17.52 30.80
CA ASN A 318 -20.05 -18.51 31.14
C ASN A 318 -20.51 -18.27 32.59
N ASN A 319 -21.75 -17.83 32.76
CA ASN A 319 -22.52 -18.32 33.90
C ASN A 319 -24.01 -18.34 33.58
N THR A 320 -24.57 -19.53 33.74
CA THR A 320 -26.00 -19.80 33.84
C THR A 320 -26.61 -18.92 34.93
N ASP A 321 -27.65 -18.16 34.60
CA ASP A 321 -28.98 -18.27 35.22
C ASP A 321 -29.94 -17.22 34.64
N ASN A 322 -31.20 -17.62 34.54
CA ASN A 322 -32.33 -16.78 34.15
C ASN A 322 -32.43 -15.55 35.06
N ASP A 323 -32.69 -14.37 34.49
CA ASP A 323 -33.89 -13.57 34.77
C ASP A 323 -33.80 -12.17 34.13
N ASP A 324 -34.95 -11.77 33.58
CA ASP A 324 -35.49 -10.41 33.42
C ASP A 324 -34.68 -9.24 32.81
N SER A 325 -35.20 -8.80 31.65
CA SER A 325 -35.70 -7.43 31.43
C SER A 325 -34.86 -6.28 32.03
N GLY A 326 -33.99 -5.67 31.21
CA GLY A 326 -33.34 -4.39 31.52
C GLY A 326 -32.95 -3.61 30.28
N GLY A 327 -33.77 -2.62 29.89
CA GLY A 327 -33.48 -1.72 28.78
C GLY A 327 -32.35 -0.73 29.11
N SER A 328 -31.38 -0.58 28.19
CA SER A 328 -30.32 0.41 28.29
C SER A 328 -30.70 1.69 27.53
N MET A 329 -30.76 2.79 28.28
CA MET A 329 -31.06 4.15 27.85
C MET A 329 -29.98 4.73 26.94
N GLY A 330 -30.41 5.34 25.83
CA GLY A 330 -29.57 6.08 24.90
C GLY A 330 -29.05 7.41 25.45
N PHE A 331 -27.93 7.83 24.87
CA PHE A 331 -27.02 8.93 25.21
C PHE A 331 -27.59 10.37 25.03
N TRP A 332 -28.86 10.62 25.37
CA TRP A 332 -29.48 11.96 25.20
C TRP A 332 -29.92 12.75 26.46
N PRO A 333 -29.34 12.62 27.69
CA PRO A 333 -29.68 13.56 28.77
C PRO A 333 -28.64 14.65 29.08
N LEU A 334 -27.42 14.60 28.54
CA LEU A 334 -26.35 15.52 28.96
C LEU A 334 -26.42 16.92 28.33
N LEU A 335 -27.33 17.16 27.39
CA LEU A 335 -27.52 18.47 26.73
C LEU A 335 -28.53 19.40 27.42
N LEU A 336 -29.25 18.93 28.45
CA LEU A 336 -30.31 19.73 29.12
C LEU A 336 -29.96 20.21 30.55
N LEU A 337 -28.78 19.86 31.07
CA LEU A 337 -28.31 20.34 32.38
C LEU A 337 -27.50 21.65 32.31
N GLY A 338 -27.20 22.18 31.11
CA GLY A 338 -26.47 23.44 30.92
C GLY A 338 -27.32 24.72 30.90
N ILE A 339 -28.65 24.64 30.80
CA ILE A 339 -29.53 25.82 30.60
C ILE A 339 -30.30 26.22 31.89
N ALA A 340 -30.25 25.41 32.94
CA ALA A 340 -31.00 25.67 34.18
C ALA A 340 -30.28 26.58 35.20
N THR A 341 -29.02 26.97 35.00
CA THR A 341 -28.25 27.79 35.96
C THR A 341 -28.13 29.28 35.60
N LEU A 342 -28.70 29.74 34.48
CA LEU A 342 -28.73 31.17 34.10
C LEU A 342 -30.04 31.91 34.46
N ARG A 343 -30.90 31.32 35.30
CA ARG A 343 -32.10 31.99 35.83
C ARG A 343 -32.22 31.86 37.35
N ARG A 344 -31.27 32.43 38.10
CA ARG A 344 -31.57 33.04 39.42
C ARG A 344 -30.37 33.82 39.94
N LYS A 345 -30.38 35.12 39.70
CA LYS A 345 -30.01 36.18 40.66
C LYS A 345 -30.40 37.54 40.06
N ARG A 346 -31.62 37.95 40.40
CA ARG A 346 -31.88 39.30 40.88
C ARG A 346 -31.85 39.22 42.39
#